data_AF-A0A951FAH8-F1
#
_entry.id   AF-A0A951FAH8-F1
#
_cell.length_a   1.000
_cell.length_b   1.000
_cell.length_c   1.000
_cell.angle_alpha   90.00
_cell.angle_beta   90.00
_cell.angle_gamma   90.00
#
_symmetry.space_group_name_H-M   'P 1'
#
loop_
_entity.id
_entity.type
_entity.pdbx_description
1 polymer ?
#
loop_
_entity_poly.entity_id
_entity_poly.type
_entity_poly.pdbx_seq_one_letter_code
_entity_poly.pdbx_strand_id
1 'polypeptide(L)'
;MYAPDPSEPHPDSGLEPALATSVEPSRALSRSADILKVSTRSRPSAVAGAIAGVMRQHASVEVQCIGAGATNQAIKAIAIARAYLRDDHIDVGCVPFFIDVAIDGEERTALRLLVERYPA
;
A
#
# COMPACT_ATOMS: atom_id res chain seq x y z
N MET A 1 26.98 57.22 11.14
CA MET A 1 26.09 56.21 11.75
C MET A 1 24.69 56.50 11.24
N TYR A 2 24.24 55.76 10.22
CA TYR A 2 22.90 55.85 9.68
C TYR A 2 22.03 54.83 10.43
N ALA A 3 20.92 55.26 11.01
CA ALA A 3 19.93 54.37 11.60
C ALA A 3 19.02 53.85 10.47
N PRO A 4 18.74 52.54 10.38
CA PRO A 4 17.89 52.00 9.32
C PRO A 4 16.44 52.48 9.45
N ASP A 5 15.80 52.69 8.30
CA ASP A 5 14.43 53.19 8.15
C ASP A 5 13.41 52.12 8.61
N PRO A 6 12.47 52.44 9.54
CA PRO A 6 11.47 51.49 10.03
C PRO A 6 10.39 51.09 8.99
N SER A 7 10.45 51.62 7.77
CA SER A 7 9.58 51.23 6.65
C SER A 7 10.23 50.28 5.66
N GLU A 8 11.50 49.91 5.84
CA GLU A 8 12.15 48.88 5.02
C GLU A 8 11.67 47.47 5.44
N PRO A 9 11.08 46.69 4.52
CA PRO A 9 10.61 45.34 4.83
C PRO A 9 11.80 44.40 5.13
N HIS A 10 11.71 43.69 6.25
CA HIS A 10 12.68 42.68 6.67
C HIS A 10 12.85 41.57 5.59
N PRO A 11 14.08 41.21 5.21
CA PRO A 11 14.34 40.13 4.27
C PRO A 11 14.28 38.77 4.99
N ASP A 12 13.10 38.36 5.43
CA ASP A 12 12.88 36.97 5.88
C ASP A 12 11.40 36.52 5.88
N SER A 13 10.62 36.95 4.87
CA SER A 13 9.23 36.51 4.68
C SER A 13 9.01 35.64 3.42
N GLY A 14 10.10 35.10 2.85
CA GLY A 14 10.08 34.41 1.55
C GLY A 14 10.16 32.89 1.57
N LEU A 15 9.92 32.20 2.70
CA LEU A 15 9.80 30.75 2.71
C LEU A 15 8.35 30.32 2.43
N GLU A 16 7.93 30.39 1.17
CA GLU A 16 6.92 29.46 0.67
C GLU A 16 7.63 28.23 0.08
N PRO A 17 7.58 27.05 0.72
CA PRO A 17 7.84 25.80 0.01
C PRO A 17 6.64 25.51 -0.88
N ALA A 18 6.66 26.08 -2.09
CA ALA A 18 5.78 25.66 -3.17
C ALA A 18 6.11 24.21 -3.57
N LEU A 19 5.06 23.42 -3.78
CA LEU A 19 5.02 22.03 -4.26
C LEU A 19 5.41 20.94 -3.25
N ALA A 20 4.56 20.76 -2.24
CA ALA A 20 4.12 19.39 -1.94
C ALA A 20 3.17 19.00 -3.08
N THR A 21 3.65 18.25 -4.07
CA THR A 21 2.76 17.58 -5.01
C THR A 21 1.94 16.60 -4.20
N SER A 22 0.68 16.96 -3.94
CA SER A 22 -0.33 16.03 -3.48
C SER A 22 -0.40 14.92 -4.51
N VAL A 23 0.30 13.81 -4.25
CA VAL A 23 0.03 12.55 -4.91
C VAL A 23 -1.36 12.16 -4.42
N GLU A 24 -2.39 12.62 -5.12
CA GLU A 24 -3.71 12.05 -4.97
C GLU A 24 -3.57 10.59 -5.37
N PRO A 25 -3.78 9.62 -4.46
CA PRO A 25 -3.76 8.22 -4.85
C PRO A 25 -4.84 8.05 -5.92
N SER A 26 -4.37 7.76 -7.13
CA SER A 26 -5.16 7.63 -8.34
C SER A 26 -6.47 6.90 -8.06
N ARG A 27 -7.56 7.64 -8.26
CA ARG A 27 -8.95 7.26 -8.09
C ARG A 27 -9.33 6.28 -9.21
N ALA A 28 -8.85 5.03 -9.16
CA ALA A 28 -9.20 3.98 -10.12
C ALA A 28 -8.98 2.54 -9.61
N LEU A 29 -9.49 2.20 -8.42
CA LEU A 29 -9.68 0.80 -8.02
C LEU A 29 -11.14 0.55 -7.60
N SER A 30 -12.08 0.84 -8.51
CA SER A 30 -13.44 0.30 -8.43
C SER A 30 -13.63 -0.74 -9.53
N ARG A 31 -13.10 -1.93 -9.26
CA ARG A 31 -13.85 -3.17 -9.45
C ARG A 31 -13.70 -3.89 -8.13
N SER A 32 -14.77 -4.49 -7.64
CA SER A 32 -14.82 -5.31 -6.43
C SER A 32 -13.84 -6.49 -6.54
N ALA A 33 -12.54 -6.23 -6.44
CA ALA A 33 -11.54 -7.25 -6.25
C ALA A 33 -11.74 -7.73 -4.82
N ASP A 34 -12.19 -8.98 -4.67
CA ASP A 34 -12.36 -9.59 -3.37
C ASP A 34 -11.06 -9.44 -2.57
N ILE A 35 -11.11 -8.63 -1.52
CA ILE A 35 -9.97 -8.39 -0.62
C ILE A 35 -9.61 -9.72 0.04
N LEU A 36 -8.38 -10.17 -0.15
CA LEU A 36 -7.87 -11.38 0.50
C LEU A 36 -7.56 -11.08 1.96
N LYS A 37 -8.46 -11.46 2.86
CA LYS A 37 -8.28 -11.32 4.30
C LYS A 37 -7.37 -12.43 4.84
N VAL A 38 -6.28 -12.03 5.49
CA VAL A 38 -5.27 -12.92 6.07
C VAL A 38 -5.28 -12.80 7.58
N SER A 39 -5.18 -13.94 8.24
CA SER A 39 -5.06 -14.06 9.70
C SER A 39 -3.77 -14.80 10.07
N THR A 40 -3.42 -14.80 11.36
CA THR A 40 -2.30 -15.60 11.87
C THR A 40 -2.43 -17.11 11.56
N ARG A 41 -3.66 -17.63 11.41
CA ARG A 41 -3.91 -19.05 11.08
C ARG A 41 -3.95 -19.33 9.58
N SER A 42 -3.92 -18.31 8.73
CA SER A 42 -3.90 -18.50 7.28
C SER A 42 -2.64 -19.25 6.86
N ARG A 43 -2.79 -20.21 5.96
CA ARG A 43 -1.66 -20.96 5.39
C ARG A 43 -1.05 -20.15 4.24
N PRO A 44 0.23 -19.75 4.30
CA PRO A 44 0.83 -18.90 3.26
C PRO A 44 0.71 -19.46 1.85
N SER A 45 0.87 -20.78 1.66
CA SER A 45 0.72 -21.42 0.35
C SER A 45 -0.70 -21.34 -0.23
N ALA A 46 -1.74 -21.44 0.60
CA ALA A 46 -3.12 -21.31 0.17
C ALA A 46 -3.43 -19.86 -0.27
N VAL A 47 -2.99 -18.88 0.53
CA VAL A 47 -3.12 -17.45 0.18
C VAL A 47 -2.32 -17.14 -1.08
N ALA A 48 -1.12 -17.71 -1.23
CA ALA A 48 -0.29 -17.55 -2.42
C ALA A 48 -0.97 -18.08 -3.69
N GLY A 49 -1.65 -19.22 -3.60
CA GLY A 49 -2.44 -19.77 -4.70
C GLY A 49 -3.57 -18.83 -5.13
N ALA A 50 -4.27 -18.23 -4.15
CA ALA A 50 -5.31 -17.24 -4.42
C ALA A 50 -4.73 -15.98 -5.09
N ILE A 51 -3.62 -15.44 -4.56
CA ILE A 51 -2.91 -14.29 -5.17
C ILE A 51 -2.51 -14.62 -6.60
N ALA A 52 -1.83 -15.75 -6.84
CA ALA A 52 -1.38 -16.12 -8.18
C ALA A 52 -2.57 -16.32 -9.15
N GLY A 53 -3.67 -16.92 -8.69
CA GLY A 53 -4.89 -17.07 -9.47
C GLY A 53 -5.47 -15.74 -9.93
N VAL A 54 -5.54 -14.75 -9.03
CA VAL A 54 -5.97 -13.38 -9.35
C VAL A 54 -4.97 -12.71 -10.28
N MET A 55 -3.68 -12.74 -9.96
CA MET A 55 -2.63 -12.06 -10.71
C MET A 55 -2.43 -12.59 -12.13
N ARG A 56 -2.88 -13.80 -12.47
CA ARG A 56 -2.92 -14.29 -13.87
C ARG A 56 -4.00 -13.61 -14.72
N GLN A 57 -5.13 -13.25 -14.11
CA GLN A 57 -6.31 -12.71 -14.80
C GLN A 57 -6.44 -11.19 -14.66
N HIS A 58 -5.91 -10.65 -13.56
CA HIS A 58 -6.03 -9.26 -13.16
C HIS A 58 -4.65 -8.64 -12.93
N ALA A 59 -4.59 -7.30 -12.99
CA ALA A 59 -3.35 -6.56 -12.81
C ALA A 59 -2.97 -6.36 -11.34
N SER A 60 -3.91 -6.51 -10.41
CA SER A 60 -3.71 -6.26 -8.98
C SER A 60 -4.63 -7.08 -8.08
N VAL A 61 -4.23 -7.22 -6.82
CA VAL A 61 -5.06 -7.78 -5.73
C VAL A 61 -4.73 -7.09 -4.40
N GLU A 62 -5.75 -6.85 -3.59
CA GLU A 62 -5.56 -6.32 -2.23
C GLU A 62 -5.54 -7.46 -1.21
N VAL A 63 -4.53 -7.45 -0.33
CA VAL A 63 -4.42 -8.35 0.82
C VAL A 63 -4.54 -7.54 2.10
N GLN A 64 -5.49 -7.90 2.97
CA GLN A 64 -5.70 -7.22 4.25
C GLN A 64 -5.28 -8.12 5.41
N CYS A 65 -4.55 -7.58 6.36
CA CYS A 65 -4.11 -8.30 7.55
C CYS A 65 -4.09 -7.39 8.79
N ILE A 66 -4.23 -7.99 9.98
CA ILE A 66 -4.25 -7.28 11.26
C ILE A 66 -3.35 -7.99 12.25
N GLY A 67 -2.41 -7.22 12.81
CA GLY A 67 -1.40 -7.71 13.75
C GLY A 67 -0.26 -8.46 13.07
N ALA A 68 0.87 -8.54 13.77
CA ALA A 68 2.14 -9.04 13.26
C ALA A 68 2.05 -10.47 12.68
N GLY A 69 1.28 -11.35 13.32
CA GLY A 69 1.09 -12.73 12.87
C GLY A 69 0.46 -12.80 11.49
N ALA A 70 -0.64 -12.08 11.28
CA ALA A 70 -1.32 -12.02 9.98
C ALA A 70 -0.46 -11.35 8.91
N THR A 71 0.24 -10.26 9.25
CA THR A 71 1.15 -9.57 8.33
C THR A 71 2.28 -10.49 7.86
N ASN A 72 2.90 -11.25 8.77
CA ASN A 72 3.92 -12.23 8.41
C ASN A 72 3.39 -13.29 7.43
N GLN A 73 2.16 -13.78 7.65
CA GLN A 73 1.55 -14.76 6.73
C GLN A 73 1.26 -14.15 5.36
N ALA A 74 0.82 -12.89 5.31
CA ALA A 74 0.57 -12.18 4.06
C ALA A 74 1.86 -11.98 3.26
N ILE A 75 2.93 -11.51 3.90
CA ILE A 75 4.23 -11.32 3.22
C ILE A 75 4.82 -12.64 2.74
N LYS A 76 4.75 -13.71 3.54
CA LYS A 76 5.15 -15.06 3.10
C LYS A 76 4.34 -15.53 1.90
N ALA A 77 3.03 -15.28 1.90
CA ALA A 77 2.16 -15.65 0.78
C ALA A 77 2.53 -14.90 -0.51
N ILE A 78 2.82 -13.60 -0.43
CA ILE A 78 3.27 -12.79 -1.58
C ILE A 78 4.60 -13.33 -2.12
N ALA A 79 5.56 -13.64 -1.24
CA ALA A 79 6.84 -14.22 -1.66
C ALA A 79 6.68 -15.58 -2.37
N ILE A 80 5.78 -16.44 -1.90
CA ILE A 80 5.47 -17.73 -2.54
C ILE A 80 4.71 -17.51 -3.86
N ALA A 81 3.76 -16.57 -3.91
CA ALA A 81 3.00 -16.27 -5.11
C ALA A 81 3.91 -15.79 -6.25
N ARG A 82 4.91 -14.96 -5.92
CA ARG A 82 5.96 -14.55 -6.85
C ARG A 82 6.72 -15.74 -7.46
N ALA A 83 6.98 -16.79 -6.67
CA ALA A 83 7.58 -18.02 -7.19
C ALA A 83 6.62 -18.80 -8.11
N TYR A 84 5.32 -18.87 -7.77
CA TYR A 84 4.29 -19.54 -8.58
C TYR A 84 4.03 -18.88 -9.93
N LEU A 85 4.29 -17.57 -10.02
CA LEU A 85 4.05 -16.75 -11.21
C LEU A 85 5.25 -16.69 -12.17
N ARG A 86 6.39 -17.27 -11.78
CA ARG A 86 7.63 -17.21 -12.57
C ARG A 86 7.47 -17.84 -13.96
N ASP A 87 6.80 -18.99 -14.03
CA ASP A 87 6.59 -19.72 -15.29
C ASP A 87 5.58 -19.01 -16.21
N ASP A 88 4.76 -18.12 -15.64
CA ASP A 88 3.84 -17.25 -16.38
C ASP A 88 4.52 -15.94 -16.85
N HIS A 89 5.83 -15.76 -16.57
CA HIS A 89 6.58 -14.52 -16.79
C HIS A 89 5.96 -13.29 -16.11
N ILE A 90 5.28 -13.49 -14.98
CA ILE A 90 4.68 -12.42 -14.17
C ILE A 90 5.54 -12.24 -12.92
N ASP A 91 6.09 -11.02 -12.75
CA ASP A 91 6.70 -10.61 -11.48
C ASP A 91 5.76 -9.68 -10.72
N VAL A 92 5.77 -9.77 -9.38
CA VAL A 92 4.87 -9.01 -8.51
C VAL A 92 5.62 -8.38 -7.34
N GLY A 93 5.18 -7.18 -6.97
CA GLY A 93 5.58 -6.47 -5.76
C GLY A 93 4.36 -6.14 -4.89
N CYS A 94 4.58 -5.58 -3.71
CA CYS A 94 3.49 -5.04 -2.91
C CYS A 94 3.80 -3.67 -2.33
N VAL A 95 2.77 -2.82 -2.27
CA VAL A 95 2.81 -1.51 -1.62
C VAL A 95 1.94 -1.57 -0.35
N PRO A 96 2.55 -1.44 0.85
CA PRO A 96 1.81 -1.43 2.11
C PRO A 96 1.21 -0.05 2.42
N PHE A 97 0.01 -0.03 2.99
CA PHE A 97 -0.60 1.16 3.58
C PHE A 97 -1.51 0.80 4.76
N PHE A 98 -1.67 1.74 5.69
CA PHE A 98 -2.62 1.58 6.80
C PHE A 98 -4.04 1.93 6.37
N ILE A 99 -4.99 1.24 6.97
CA ILE A 99 -6.41 1.54 6.88
C ILE A 99 -7.05 1.34 8.25
N ASP A 100 -8.15 2.02 8.52
CA ASP A 100 -8.98 1.73 9.68
C ASP A 100 -10.13 0.81 9.25
N VAL A 101 -10.41 -0.21 10.08
CA VAL A 101 -11.50 -1.15 9.85
C VAL A 101 -12.28 -1.40 11.14
N ALA A 102 -13.60 -1.52 11.02
CA ALA A 102 -14.46 -1.90 12.13
C ALA A 102 -14.42 -3.42 12.35
N ILE A 103 -14.09 -3.86 13.56
CA ILE A 103 -14.11 -5.25 13.99
C ILE A 103 -14.80 -5.30 15.35
N ASP A 104 -15.87 -6.09 15.45
CA ASP A 104 -16.65 -6.24 16.68
C ASP A 104 -17.13 -4.89 17.27
N GLY A 105 -17.37 -3.89 16.40
CA GLY A 105 -17.79 -2.55 16.79
C GLY A 105 -16.65 -1.60 17.19
N GLU A 106 -15.39 -2.07 17.21
CA GLU A 106 -14.21 -1.26 17.49
C GLU A 106 -13.45 -0.92 16.21
N GLU A 107 -12.98 0.32 16.08
CA GLU A 107 -12.04 0.69 15.03
C GLU A 107 -10.65 0.13 15.33
N ARG A 108 -10.09 -0.57 14.36
CA ARG A 108 -8.76 -1.19 14.43
C ARG A 108 -7.95 -0.77 13.22
N THR A 109 -6.72 -0.36 13.44
CA THR A 109 -5.77 -0.13 12.35
C THR A 109 -5.32 -1.47 11.76
N ALA A 110 -5.58 -1.65 10.48
CA ALA A 110 -5.15 -2.80 9.69
C ALA A 110 -4.07 -2.39 8.68
N LEU A 111 -3.34 -3.38 8.18
CA LEU A 111 -2.44 -3.20 7.05
C LEU A 111 -3.12 -3.74 5.79
N ARG A 112 -3.10 -2.93 4.73
CA ARG A 112 -3.46 -3.36 3.39
C ARG A 112 -2.24 -3.37 2.50
N LEU A 113 -2.08 -4.46 1.77
CA LEU A 113 -1.00 -4.68 0.83
C LEU A 113 -1.63 -4.71 -0.57
N LEU A 114 -1.37 -3.68 -1.36
CA LEU A 114 -1.70 -3.70 -2.77
C LEU A 114 -0.61 -4.49 -3.50
N VAL A 115 -0.96 -5.65 -4.04
CA VAL A 115 -0.07 -6.49 -4.83
C VAL A 115 -0.30 -6.19 -6.30
N GLU A 116 0.76 -5.83 -7.01
CA GLU A 116 0.71 -5.39 -8.41
C GLU A 116 1.82 -6.06 -9.22
N ARG A 117 1.60 -6.16 -10.53
CA ARG A 117 2.63 -6.63 -11.46
C ARG A 117 3.72 -5.57 -11.60
N TYR A 118 4.98 -5.97 -11.60
CA TYR A 118 6.05 -5.08 -12.03
C TYR A 118 5.92 -4.85 -13.55
N PRO A 119 6.01 -3.60 -14.04
CA PRO A 119 6.11 -3.36 -15.46
C PRO A 119 7.38 -4.02 -16.00
N ALA A 120 7.25 -4.74 -17.10
CA ALA A 120 8.34 -5.37 -17.83
C ALA A 120 9.22 -4.35 -18.55
#